data_AF-A0A2P1UL82-F1
#
_entry.id   AF-A0A2P1UL82-F1
#
_cell.length_a   1.000
_cell.length_b   1.000
_cell.length_c   1.000
_cell.angle_alpha   90.00
_cell.angle_beta   90.00
_cell.angle_gamma   90.00
#
_symmetry.space_group_name_H-M   'P 1'
#
loop_
_entity.id
_entity.type
_entity.pdbx_description
1 polymer ?
#
loop_
_entity_poly.entity_id
_entity_poly.type
_entity_poly.pdbx_seq_one_letter_code
_entity_poly.pdbx_strand_id
1 'polypeptide(L)' 'MAKNKILATFRVDEDDWEAFKQWSEKRGNSASGELIRFIESALGKATLDDMDTVDKKIEAAIASLRAELVREIASTKR' A
#
# COMPACT_ATOMS: atom_id res chain seq x y z
N MET A 1 -15.92 21.92 -0.53
CA MET A 1 -15.93 21.14 0.73
C MET A 1 -16.54 19.78 0.42
N ALA A 2 -15.80 18.68 0.55
CA ALA A 2 -16.37 17.35 0.37
C ALA A 2 -17.37 17.08 1.49
N LYS A 3 -18.60 16.65 1.17
CA LYS A 3 -19.60 16.29 2.17
C LYS A 3 -19.18 14.96 2.81
N ASN A 4 -18.67 15.00 4.03
CA ASN A 4 -18.42 13.79 4.81
C ASN A 4 -19.77 13.16 5.19
N LYS A 5 -20.02 11.93 4.76
CA LYS A 5 -21.25 11.19 5.06
C LYS A 5 -20.87 9.84 5.63
N ILE A 6 -21.38 9.54 6.83
CA ILE A 6 -21.30 8.20 7.38
C ILE A 6 -22.19 7.30 6.52
N LEU A 7 -21.60 6.28 5.90
CA LEU A 7 -22.32 5.31 5.10
C LEU A 7 -23.21 4.44 6.01
N ALA A 8 -24.32 3.95 5.46
CA ALA A 8 -25.21 3.03 6.15
C ALA A 8 -24.47 1.73 6.52
N THR A 9 -24.90 1.09 7.61
CA THR A 9 -24.42 -0.24 8.00
C THR A 9 -24.65 -1.24 6.87
N PHE A 10 -23.60 -1.98 6.50
CA PHE A 10 -23.69 -3.11 5.58
C PHE A 10 -23.69 -4.42 6.39
N ARG A 11 -24.22 -5.49 5.79
CA ARG A 11 -24.15 -6.83 6.39
C ARG A 11 -22.89 -7.52 5.92
N VAL A 12 -22.16 -8.11 6.85
CA VAL A 12 -20.98 -8.93 6.64
C VAL A 12 -20.96 -9.97 7.76
N ASP A 13 -20.30 -11.10 7.51
CA ASP A 13 -20.04 -12.08 8.56
C ASP A 13 -19.15 -11.45 9.66
N GLU A 14 -19.40 -11.79 10.92
CA GLU A 14 -18.68 -11.22 12.05
C GLU A 14 -17.21 -11.64 12.05
N ASP A 15 -16.92 -12.92 11.74
CA ASP A 15 -15.56 -13.43 11.73
C ASP A 15 -14.76 -12.82 10.57
N ASP A 16 -15.38 -12.65 9.40
CA ASP A 16 -14.78 -11.96 8.25
C ASP A 16 -14.47 -10.49 8.58
N TRP A 17 -15.36 -9.82 9.32
CA TRP A 17 -15.16 -8.43 9.72
C TRP A 17 -14.02 -8.29 10.73
N GLU A 18 -13.95 -9.15 11.73
CA GLU A 18 -12.84 -9.17 12.69
C GLU A 18 -11.51 -9.48 12.00
N ALA A 19 -11.49 -10.47 11.09
CA ALA A 19 -10.32 -10.80 10.30
C ALA A 19 -9.86 -9.61 9.42
N PHE A 20 -10.80 -8.90 8.79
CA PHE A 20 -10.50 -7.73 7.98
C PHE A 20 -9.93 -6.56 8.80
N LYS A 21 -10.46 -6.31 10.00
CA LYS A 21 -9.91 -5.30 10.91
C LYS A 21 -8.47 -5.63 11.29
N GLN A 22 -8.19 -6.87 11.69
CA GLN A 22 -6.84 -7.31 12.02
C GLN A 22 -5.88 -7.21 10.84
N TRP A 23 -6.34 -7.58 9.64
CA TRP A 23 -5.56 -7.45 8.41
C TRP A 23 -5.22 -5.98 8.11
N SER A 24 -6.17 -5.06 8.30
CA SER A 24 -5.98 -3.62 8.09
C SER A 24 -4.96 -3.05 9.07
N GLU A 25 -5.06 -3.42 10.36
CA GLU A 25 -4.15 -2.96 11.41
C GLU A 25 -2.71 -3.41 11.17
N LYS A 26 -2.49 -4.65 10.72
CA LYS A 26 -1.15 -5.16 10.36
C LYS A 26 -0.47 -4.33 9.27
N ARG A 27 -1.25 -3.63 8.43
CA ARG A 27 -0.77 -2.76 7.35
C ARG A 27 -0.69 -1.29 7.79
N GLY A 28 -0.87 -1.01 9.08
CA GLY A 28 -0.84 0.34 9.64
C GLY A 28 -2.05 1.19 9.23
N ASN A 29 -3.19 0.58 8.89
CA ASN A 29 -4.38 1.29 8.46
C ASN A 29 -5.63 0.85 9.26
N SER A 30 -6.70 1.64 9.19
CA SER A 30 -8.01 1.28 9.75
C SER A 30 -8.86 0.55 8.70
N ALA A 31 -9.81 -0.29 9.15
CA ALA A 31 -10.76 -0.94 8.25
C ALA A 31 -11.54 0.07 7.38
N SER A 32 -11.96 1.19 7.96
CA SER A 32 -12.61 2.28 7.22
C SER A 32 -11.67 2.91 6.19
N GLY A 33 -10.38 3.07 6.52
CA GLY A 33 -9.36 3.57 5.61
C GLY A 33 -9.11 2.62 4.43
N GLU A 34 -9.07 1.32 4.68
CA GLU A 34 -8.96 0.29 3.63
C GLU A 34 -10.20 0.27 2.72
N LEU A 35 -11.41 0.40 3.28
CA LEU A 35 -12.64 0.53 2.49
C LEU A 35 -12.63 1.78 1.60
N ILE A 36 -12.15 2.92 2.11
CA ILE A 36 -12.00 4.14 1.31
C ILE A 36 -11.03 3.92 0.16
N ARG A 37 -9.85 3.33 0.43
CA ARG A 37 -8.85 3.02 -0.60
C ARG A 37 -9.41 2.07 -1.66
N PHE A 38 -10.17 1.06 -1.24
CA PHE A 38 -10.86 0.15 -2.15
C PHE A 38 -11.85 0.88 -3.06
N ILE A 39 -12.69 1.74 -2.49
CA ILE A 39 -13.65 2.55 -3.27
C ILE A 39 -12.92 3.48 -4.24
N GLU A 40 -11.87 4.17 -3.80
CA GLU A 40 -11.08 5.05 -4.66
C GLU A 40 -10.45 4.30 -5.82
N SER A 41 -9.96 3.08 -5.58
CA SER A 41 -9.42 2.21 -6.62
C SER A 41 -10.47 1.69 -7.59
N ALA A 42 -11.63 1.24 -7.10
CA ALA A 42 -12.75 0.86 -7.95
C ALA A 42 -13.24 2.03 -8.83
N LEU A 43 -13.06 3.26 -8.38
CA LEU A 43 -13.36 4.48 -9.15
C LEU A 43 -12.19 4.97 -10.03
N GLY A 44 -11.07 4.25 -10.08
CA GLY A 44 -9.88 4.62 -10.85
C GLY A 44 -9.16 5.87 -10.35
N LYS A 45 -9.40 6.29 -9.09
CA LYS A 45 -8.79 7.48 -8.48
C LYS A 45 -7.46 7.18 -7.79
N ALA A 46 -7.21 5.92 -7.44
CA ALA A 46 -5.99 5.46 -6.79
C ALA A 46 -5.66 4.04 -7.27
N THR A 47 -4.37 3.70 -7.38
CA THR A 47 -3.95 2.31 -7.53
C THR A 47 -3.81 1.68 -6.15
N LEU A 48 -4.46 0.54 -5.93
CA LEU A 48 -4.12 -0.34 -4.81
C LEU A 48 -2.83 -1.08 -5.18
N ASP A 49 -1.69 -0.44 -4.99
CA ASP A 49 -0.43 -1.18 -4.93
C ASP A 49 -0.50 -2.05 -3.66
N ASP A 50 -0.45 -3.36 -3.82
CA ASP A 50 -0.24 -4.26 -2.68
C ASP A 50 1.13 -3.96 -2.05
N MET A 51 1.29 -4.28 -0.75
CA MET A 51 2.55 -3.96 -0.07
C MET A 51 3.72 -4.72 -0.72
N ASP A 52 3.47 -5.94 -1.20
CA ASP A 52 4.45 -6.74 -1.93
C ASP A 52 4.97 -6.04 -3.19
N THR A 53 4.11 -5.30 -3.89
CA THR A 53 4.45 -4.52 -5.09
C THR A 53 5.28 -3.31 -4.71
N VAL A 54 4.97 -2.66 -3.59
CA VAL A 54 5.78 -1.55 -3.06
C VAL A 54 7.15 -2.06 -2.63
N ASP A 55 7.22 -3.16 -1.88
CA ASP A 55 8.47 -3.76 -1.43
C ASP A 55 9.34 -4.19 -2.61
N LYS A 56 8.76 -4.85 -3.63
CA LYS A 56 9.48 -5.20 -4.86
C LYS A 56 10.01 -3.97 -5.61
N LYS A 57 9.23 -2.89 -5.68
CA LYS A 57 9.67 -1.63 -6.30
C LYS A 57 10.83 -1.01 -5.52
N ILE A 58 10.77 -1.04 -4.18
CA ILE A 58 11.84 -0.56 -3.30
C ILE A 58 13.11 -1.41 -3.47
N GLU A 59 13.00 -2.73 -3.44
CA GLU A 59 14.13 -3.64 -3.64
C GLU A 59 14.81 -3.43 -5.00
N ALA A 60 14.01 -3.28 -6.06
CA ALA A 60 14.52 -2.99 -7.40
C ALA A 60 15.28 -1.65 -7.45
N ALA A 61 14.75 -0.60 -6.81
CA ALA A 61 15.41 0.70 -6.73
C ALA A 61 16.73 0.63 -5.95
N ILE A 62 16.75 -0.07 -4.81
CA ILE A 62 17.96 -0.30 -4.01
C ILE A 62 19.01 -1.08 -4.80
N ALA A 63 18.60 -2.11 -5.54
CA ALA A 63 19.51 -2.90 -6.37
C ALA A 63 20.17 -2.04 -7.46
N SER A 64 19.41 -1.15 -8.10
CA SER A 64 19.93 -0.21 -9.10
C SER A 64 20.97 0.75 -8.47
N LEU A 65 20.64 1.36 -7.34
CA LEU A 65 21.54 2.27 -6.63
C LEU A 65 22.85 1.59 -6.19
N ARG A 66 22.77 0.34 -5.72
CA ARG A 66 23.96 -0.46 -5.38
C ARG A 66 24.84 -0.72 -6.59
N ALA A 67 24.25 -1.02 -7.74
CA ALA A 67 24.99 -1.25 -8.98
C ALA A 67 25.71 0.03 -9.46
N GLU A 68 25.06 1.19 -9.35
CA GLU A 68 25.69 2.48 -9.66
C GLU A 68 26.85 2.79 -8.71
N LEU A 69 26.66 2.63 -7.40
CA LEU A 69 27.71 2.88 -6.41
C LEU A 69 28.95 2.01 -6.65
N VAL A 70 28.77 0.74 -7.00
CA VAL A 70 29.88 -0.16 -7.34
C VAL A 70 30.65 0.33 -8.57
N ARG A 71 29.95 0.83 -9.60
CA ARG A 71 30.59 1.39 -10.79
C ARG A 71 31.38 2.66 -10.46
N GLU A 72 30.82 3.54 -9.63
CA GLU A 72 31.51 4.76 -9.20
C GLU A 72 32.80 4.43 -8.45
N ILE A 73 32.74 3.54 -7.44
CA ILE A 73 33.92 3.11 -6.67
C ILE A 73 35.00 2.50 -7.58
N ALA A 74 34.59 1.71 -8.59
CA ALA A 74 35.52 1.13 -9.55
C ALA A 74 36.17 2.20 -10.44
N SER A 75 35.42 3.26 -10.77
CA SER A 75 35.93 4.39 -11.55
C SER A 75 36.90 5.27 -10.77
N THR A 76 36.71 5.44 -9.46
CA THR A 76 37.61 6.23 -8.59
C THR A 76 38.92 5.52 -8.25
N LYS A 77 39.01 4.20 -8.47
CA LYS A 77 40.23 3.41 -8.25
C LYS A 77 41.15 3.32 -9.48
N ARG A 78 40.74 3.88 -10.63
CA ARG A 78 41.58 4.04 -11.83
C ARG A 78 42.22 5.42 -11.83
#